data_AF-T0LP28-F1
#
_entry.id   AF-T0LP28-F1
#
_cell.length_a   1.000
_cell.length_b   1.000
_cell.length_c   1.000
_cell.angle_alpha   90.00
_cell.angle_beta   90.00
_cell.angle_gamma   90.00
#
_symmetry.space_group_name_H-M   'P 1'
#
loop_
_entity.id
_entity.type
_entity.pdbx_description
1 polymer ?
#
loop_
_entity_poly.entity_id
_entity_poly.type
_entity_poly.pdbx_seq_one_letter_code
_entity_poly.pdbx_strand_id
1 'polypeptide(L)'
;MEIIEKRIEERKRIIRNAQEYSLTFEFKATVILIGSYARGDFNLWSDVDIMIIGDFTGNPLYRLKNIDFPPGFEIIPLTEEEFYKMKNRNNKLVKDALAEGVILRDDLQIFCHSSDSK
;
A
#
# COMPACT_ATOMS: atom_id res chain seq x y z
N MET A 1 -0.80 2.47 30.93
CA MET A 1 -1.87 2.64 29.92
C MET A 1 -1.42 3.54 28.77
N GLU A 2 -0.59 4.58 29.02
CA GLU A 2 -0.07 5.53 28.01
C GLU A 2 0.67 4.95 26.79
N ILE A 3 1.36 3.82 26.91
CA ILE A 3 2.19 3.29 25.81
C ILE A 3 1.33 2.73 24.67
N ILE A 4 0.20 2.12 24.99
CA ILE A 4 -0.71 1.53 23.99
C ILE A 4 -1.44 2.63 23.23
N GLU A 5 -1.92 3.66 23.94
CA GLU A 5 -2.58 4.82 23.32
C GLU A 5 -1.64 5.56 22.38
N LYS A 6 -0.40 5.83 22.79
CA LYS A 6 0.62 6.45 21.93
C LYS A 6 0.88 5.62 20.65
N ARG A 7 0.92 4.29 20.75
CA ARG A 7 1.09 3.42 19.58
C ARG A 7 -0.10 3.49 18.63
N ILE A 8 -1.33 3.54 19.15
CA ILE A 8 -2.55 3.67 18.34
C ILE A 8 -2.56 5.03 17.63
N GLU A 9 -2.22 6.11 18.33
CA GLU A 9 -2.14 7.47 17.78
C GLU A 9 -1.12 7.55 16.64
N GLU A 10 0.08 6.99 16.85
CA GLU A 10 1.15 6.98 15.85
C GLU A 10 0.76 6.17 14.60
N ARG A 11 0.15 4.99 14.79
CA ARG A 11 -0.37 4.20 13.66
C ARG A 11 -1.38 5.01 12.85
N LYS A 12 -2.33 5.66 13.52
CA LYS A 12 -3.35 6.49 12.87
C LYS A 12 -2.72 7.65 12.11
N ARG A 13 -1.70 8.30 12.69
CA ARG A 13 -0.97 9.38 12.04
C ARG A 13 -0.27 8.89 10.76
N ILE A 14 0.42 7.75 10.82
CA ILE A 14 1.10 7.18 9.65
C ILE A 14 0.10 6.79 8.56
N ILE A 15 -1.00 6.12 8.91
CA ILE A 15 -2.06 5.77 7.95
C ILE A 15 -2.64 7.03 7.31
N ARG A 16 -2.91 8.08 8.09
CA ARG A 16 -3.41 9.36 7.56
C ARG A 16 -2.40 9.99 6.62
N ASN A 17 -1.13 10.08 6.99
CA ASN A 17 -0.09 10.64 6.13
C ASN A 17 0.06 9.85 4.83
N ALA A 18 0.01 8.52 4.92
CA ALA A 18 0.04 7.63 3.76
C ALA A 18 -1.17 7.82 2.83
N GLN A 19 -2.35 8.05 3.42
CA GLN A 19 -3.58 8.35 2.69
C GLN A 19 -3.53 9.74 2.03
N GLU A 20 -3.07 10.77 2.73
CA GLU A 20 -2.88 12.10 2.14
C GLU A 20 -1.88 12.05 0.99
N TYR A 21 -0.79 11.30 1.16
CA TYR A 21 0.19 11.06 0.12
C TYR A 21 -0.42 10.34 -1.09
N SER A 22 -1.22 9.29 -0.88
CA SER A 22 -1.85 8.55 -1.97
C SER A 22 -2.77 9.43 -2.82
N LEU A 23 -3.36 10.47 -2.24
CA LEU A 23 -4.22 11.44 -2.92
C LEU A 23 -3.44 12.46 -3.77
N THR A 24 -2.14 12.61 -3.57
CA THR A 24 -1.31 13.54 -4.36
C THR A 24 -1.06 13.05 -5.79
N PHE A 25 -1.26 11.76 -6.07
CA PHE A 25 -1.06 11.21 -7.41
C PHE A 25 -2.11 11.74 -8.40
N GLU A 26 -1.64 12.37 -9.48
CA GLU A 26 -2.48 12.89 -10.56
C GLU A 26 -2.99 11.80 -11.53
N PHE A 27 -2.51 10.57 -11.39
CA PHE A 27 -2.90 9.42 -12.20
C PHE A 27 -3.80 8.47 -11.41
N LYS A 28 -4.53 7.60 -12.13
CA LYS A 28 -5.34 6.55 -11.49
C LYS A 28 -4.43 5.51 -10.86
N ALA A 29 -4.61 5.28 -9.56
CA ALA A 29 -3.82 4.32 -8.82
C ALA A 29 -4.65 3.60 -7.76
N THR A 30 -4.24 2.38 -7.43
CA THR A 30 -4.64 1.68 -6.22
C THR A 30 -3.44 1.65 -5.28
N VAL A 31 -3.59 2.22 -4.09
CA VAL A 31 -2.54 2.37 -3.09
C VAL A 31 -2.93 1.60 -1.84
N ILE A 32 -2.06 0.70 -1.41
CA ILE A 32 -2.32 -0.22 -0.31
C ILE A 32 -1.14 -0.13 0.65
N LEU A 33 -1.43 0.17 1.92
CA LEU A 33 -0.49 -0.02 3.00
C LEU A 33 -0.41 -1.51 3.33
N ILE A 34 0.79 -2.07 3.32
CA ILE A 34 1.04 -3.49 3.60
C ILE A 34 1.96 -3.62 4.82
N GLY A 35 2.36 -4.86 5.12
CA GLY A 35 3.36 -5.11 6.13
C GLY A 35 2.87 -4.84 7.55
N SER A 36 3.80 -4.45 8.41
CA SER A 36 3.56 -4.45 9.86
C SER A 36 2.58 -3.37 10.33
N TYR A 37 2.54 -2.23 9.65
CA TYR A 37 1.57 -1.16 9.91
C TYR A 37 0.15 -1.55 9.51
N ALA A 38 0.01 -2.34 8.44
CA ALA A 38 -1.27 -2.90 8.01
C ALA A 38 -1.78 -3.95 9.01
N ARG A 39 -0.91 -4.90 9.42
CA ARG A 39 -1.24 -5.92 10.43
C ARG A 39 -1.45 -5.37 11.85
N GLY A 40 -0.80 -4.26 12.17
CA GLY A 40 -0.80 -3.67 13.52
C GLY A 40 0.23 -4.28 14.47
N ASP A 41 1.16 -5.09 13.96
CA ASP A 41 2.30 -5.67 14.70
C ASP A 41 3.61 -4.88 14.51
N PHE A 42 3.52 -3.64 14.02
CA PHE A 42 4.66 -2.76 13.74
C PHE A 42 5.47 -2.40 15.00
N ASN A 43 6.77 -2.25 14.78
CA ASN A 43 7.67 -1.59 15.72
C ASN A 43 7.84 -0.13 15.31
N LEU A 44 8.16 0.76 16.27
CA LEU A 44 8.38 2.19 16.00
C LEU A 44 9.56 2.47 15.04
N TRP A 45 10.39 1.47 14.78
CA TRP A 45 11.54 1.52 13.87
C TRP A 45 11.28 0.77 12.55
N SER A 46 10.09 0.21 12.37
CA SER A 46 9.74 -0.49 11.14
C SER A 46 9.47 0.52 10.03
N ASP A 47 9.95 0.20 8.83
CA ASP A 47 9.56 0.90 7.61
C ASP A 47 8.06 0.69 7.31
N VAL A 48 7.49 1.65 6.59
CA VAL A 48 6.09 1.70 6.17
C VAL A 48 6.00 1.18 4.74
N ASP A 49 5.65 -0.08 4.57
CA ASP A 49 5.53 -0.70 3.26
C ASP A 49 4.27 -0.23 2.52
N ILE A 50 4.41 0.39 1.35
CA ILE A 50 3.28 0.82 0.51
C ILE A 50 3.40 0.20 -0.88
N MET A 51 2.37 -0.54 -1.27
CA MET A 51 2.18 -1.01 -2.64
C MET A 51 1.38 0.01 -3.43
N ILE A 52 1.89 0.41 -4.59
CA ILE A 52 1.18 1.29 -5.53
C ILE A 52 0.99 0.52 -6.83
N ILE A 53 -0.25 0.42 -7.28
CA ILE A 53 -0.63 -0.20 -8.54
C ILE A 53 -1.14 0.92 -9.45
N GLY A 54 -0.55 1.06 -10.63
CA GLY A 54 -0.87 2.13 -11.56
C GLY A 54 -0.31 1.89 -12.95
N ASP A 55 -0.63 2.79 -13.87
CA ASP A 55 -0.03 2.77 -15.21
C ASP A 55 1.39 3.34 -15.17
N PHE A 56 2.33 2.49 -14.75
CA PHE A 56 3.73 2.86 -14.70
C PHE A 56 4.49 2.41 -15.95
N THR A 57 5.24 3.34 -16.53
CA THR A 57 6.17 3.06 -17.64
C THR A 57 7.62 2.97 -17.15
N GLY A 58 8.46 2.21 -17.87
CA GLY A 58 9.87 2.03 -17.51
C GLY A 58 10.13 0.96 -16.44
N ASN A 59 11.39 0.83 -16.00
CA ASN A 59 11.81 -0.16 -15.00
C ASN A 59 11.47 0.29 -13.56
N PRO A 60 11.34 -0.63 -12.59
CA PRO A 60 10.97 -0.30 -11.21
C PRO A 60 11.84 0.76 -10.53
N LEU A 61 13.15 0.73 -10.79
CA LEU A 61 14.10 1.72 -10.24
C LEU A 61 13.88 3.13 -10.80
N TYR A 62 13.47 3.26 -12.06
CA TYR A 62 13.15 4.56 -12.67
C TYR A 62 11.80 5.09 -12.17
N ARG A 63 10.82 4.20 -11.97
CA ARG A 63 9.54 4.55 -11.33
C ARG A 63 9.75 5.11 -9.93
N LEU A 64 10.56 4.44 -9.12
CA LEU A 64 10.90 4.88 -7.76
C LEU A 64 11.57 6.26 -7.72
N LYS A 65 12.44 6.58 -8.68
CA LYS A 65 13.11 7.88 -8.75
C LYS A 65 12.15 9.06 -9.02
N ASN A 66 10.99 8.78 -9.62
CA ASN A 66 9.99 9.80 -9.95
C ASN A 66 8.89 9.91 -8.90
N ILE A 67 8.96 9.10 -7.84
CA ILE A 67 8.00 9.08 -6.74
C ILE A 67 8.71 9.67 -5.52
N ASP A 68 8.32 10.85 -5.09
CA ASP A 68 8.87 11.50 -3.90
C ASP A 68 8.10 11.01 -2.66
N PHE A 69 8.69 10.13 -1.86
CA PHE A 69 8.04 9.54 -0.69
C PHE A 69 8.67 10.00 0.63
N PRO A 70 7.89 10.11 1.72
CA PRO A 70 8.43 10.50 3.02
C PRO A 70 9.47 9.50 3.53
N PRO A 71 10.45 9.94 4.36
CA PRO A 71 11.43 9.04 4.94
C PRO A 71 10.76 7.94 5.78
N GLY A 72 11.28 6.72 5.69
CA GLY A 72 10.75 5.54 6.36
C GLY A 72 9.60 4.84 5.62
N PHE A 73 9.30 5.25 4.38
CA PHE A 73 8.34 4.56 3.51
C PHE A 73 9.10 3.69 2.51
N GLU A 74 8.68 2.43 2.37
CA GLU A 74 9.18 1.52 1.34
C GLU A 74 8.11 1.37 0.27
N ILE A 75 8.37 1.91 -0.93
CA ILE A 75 7.40 1.93 -2.02
C ILE A 75 7.63 0.74 -2.96
N ILE A 76 6.55 0.03 -3.30
CA ILE A 76 6.56 -1.09 -4.25
C ILE A 76 5.65 -0.71 -5.43
N PRO A 77 6.21 -0.10 -6.50
CA PRO A 77 5.45 0.29 -7.67
C PRO A 77 5.25 -0.91 -8.61
N LEU A 78 3.99 -1.28 -8.85
CA LEU A 78 3.59 -2.36 -9.74
C LEU A 78 2.66 -1.84 -10.83
N THR A 79 2.79 -2.37 -12.04
CA THR A 79 1.71 -2.25 -13.02
C THR A 79 0.56 -3.19 -12.67
N GLU A 80 -0.62 -2.93 -13.21
CA GLU A 80 -1.75 -3.86 -13.09
C GLU A 80 -1.37 -5.27 -13.57
N GLU A 81 -0.68 -5.37 -14.70
CA GLU A 81 -0.22 -6.67 -15.21
C GLU A 81 0.73 -7.38 -14.24
N GLU A 82 1.68 -6.66 -13.64
CA GLU A 82 2.61 -7.20 -12.65
C GLU A 82 1.86 -7.69 -11.41
N PHE A 83 0.91 -6.90 -10.93
CA PHE A 83 0.05 -7.27 -9.81
C PHE A 83 -0.74 -8.56 -10.10
N TYR A 84 -1.43 -8.66 -11.23
CA TYR A 84 -2.18 -9.86 -11.60
C TYR A 84 -1.28 -11.07 -11.85
N LYS A 85 -0.10 -10.89 -12.46
CA LYS A 85 0.91 -11.96 -12.61
C LYS A 85 1.37 -12.48 -11.24
N MET A 86 1.63 -11.58 -10.28
CA MET A 86 2.01 -11.94 -8.91
C MET A 86 0.86 -12.60 -8.15
N LYS A 87 -0.37 -12.12 -8.31
CA LYS A 87 -1.60 -12.72 -7.76
C LYS A 87 -1.75 -14.17 -8.24
N ASN A 88 -1.64 -14.40 -9.55
CA ASN A 88 -1.75 -15.73 -10.15
C ASN A 88 -0.63 -16.69 -9.71
N ARG A 89 0.56 -16.15 -9.41
CA ARG A 89 1.70 -16.92 -8.88
C ARG A 89 1.62 -17.16 -7.37
N ASN A 90 0.52 -16.80 -6.72
CA ASN A 90 0.37 -16.93 -5.27
C ASN A 90 1.48 -16.19 -4.49
N ASN A 91 1.96 -15.06 -5.01
CA ASN A 91 3.01 -14.31 -4.35
C ASN A 91 2.55 -13.85 -2.96
N LYS A 92 3.38 -14.10 -1.94
CA LYS A 92 3.07 -13.77 -0.54
C LYS A 92 2.74 -12.29 -0.35
N LEU A 93 3.49 -11.39 -0.99
CA LEU A 93 3.30 -9.95 -0.86
C LEU A 93 1.90 -9.51 -1.30
N VAL A 94 1.44 -10.02 -2.45
CA VAL A 94 0.10 -9.72 -2.99
C VAL A 94 -0.99 -10.37 -2.15
N LYS A 95 -0.75 -11.58 -1.63
CA LYS A 95 -1.70 -12.23 -0.71
C LYS A 95 -1.88 -11.45 0.57
N ASP A 96 -0.78 -11.04 1.19
CA ASP A 96 -0.78 -10.25 2.42
C ASP A 96 -1.46 -8.89 2.17
N ALA A 97 -1.19 -8.25 1.01
CA ALA A 97 -1.85 -7.01 0.61
C ALA A 97 -3.37 -7.17 0.43
N LEU A 98 -3.83 -8.29 -0.12
CA LEU A 98 -5.25 -8.57 -0.34
C LEU A 98 -5.98 -8.97 0.95
N ALA A 99 -5.31 -9.63 1.89
CA ALA A 99 -5.91 -10.15 3.11
C ALA A 99 -5.85 -9.16 4.28
N GLU A 100 -4.72 -8.47 4.45
CA GLU A 100 -4.39 -7.66 5.62
C GLU A 100 -4.02 -6.22 5.26
N GLY A 101 -3.94 -5.89 3.97
CA GLY A 101 -3.61 -4.56 3.49
C GLY A 101 -4.69 -3.53 3.85
N VAL A 102 -4.25 -2.31 4.15
CA VAL A 102 -5.15 -1.16 4.35
C VAL A 102 -5.22 -0.38 3.04
N ILE A 103 -6.41 -0.36 2.45
CA ILE A 103 -6.66 0.37 1.19
C ILE A 103 -6.64 1.87 1.50
N LEU A 104 -5.67 2.58 0.92
CA LEU A 104 -5.53 4.04 1.06
C LEU A 104 -6.20 4.77 -0.11
N ARG A 105 -6.21 4.15 -1.29
CA ARG A 105 -6.84 4.64 -2.54
C ARG A 105 -7.11 3.44 -3.45
N ASP A 106 -8.23 3.40 -4.17
CA ASP A 106 -8.54 2.32 -5.11
C ASP A 106 -9.29 2.84 -6.35
N ASP A 107 -8.58 3.60 -7.20
CA ASP A 107 -9.18 4.14 -8.43
C ASP A 107 -9.35 3.06 -9.50
N LEU A 108 -8.53 2.01 -9.45
CA LEU A 108 -8.55 0.89 -10.41
C LEU A 108 -9.55 -0.19 -10.01
N GLN A 109 -10.26 -0.01 -8.90
CA GLN A 109 -11.30 -0.92 -8.40
C GLN A 109 -10.81 -2.36 -8.21
N ILE A 110 -9.55 -2.54 -7.82
CA ILE A 110 -8.94 -3.87 -7.62
C ILE A 110 -9.62 -4.60 -6.45
N PHE A 111 -10.10 -3.85 -5.46
CA PHE A 111 -10.77 -4.39 -4.27
C PHE A 111 -12.29 -4.27 -4.36
N CYS A 112 -12.83 -3.67 -5.42
CA CYS A 112 -14.26 -3.62 -5.68
C CYS A 112 -14.72 -5.00 -6.18
N HIS A 113 -14.75 -6.00 -5.30
CA HIS A 113 -15.66 -7.10 -5.43
C HIS A 113 -16.98 -6.65 -4.80
N SER A 114 -17.76 -5.91 -5.59
CA SER A 114 -19.20 -5.96 -5.44
C SER A 114 -19.60 -7.43 -5.36
N SER A 115 -20.29 -7.75 -4.27
CA SER A 115 -21.12 -8.94 -4.14
C SER A 115 -21.73 -9.28 -5.49
N ASP A 116 -21.36 -10.40 -6.10
CA ASP A 116 -22.26 -11.10 -7.00
C ASP A 116 -21.83 -12.54 -7.29
N SER A 117 -22.78 -13.41 -6.96
CA SER A 117 -23.12 -14.68 -7.60
C SER A 117 -22.53 -15.98 -7.07
N LYS A 118 -23.35 -16.54 -6.16
CA LYS A 118 -23.69 -17.96 -5.90
C LYS A 118 -22.77 -18.82 -5.04
#